data_AF-A0A836VWQ5-F1
#
_entry.id   AF-A0A836VWQ5-F1
#
_cell.length_a   1.000
_cell.length_b   1.000
_cell.length_c   1.000
_cell.angle_alpha   90.00
_cell.angle_beta   90.00
_cell.angle_gamma   90.00
#
_symmetry.space_group_name_H-M   'P 1'
#
loop_
_entity.id
_entity.type
_entity.pdbx_description
1 polymer ?
#
loop_
_entity_poly.entity_id
_entity_poly.type
_entity_poly.pdbx_seq_one_letter_code
_entity_poly.pdbx_strand_id
1 'polypeptide(L)'
;MKKTELSCEEARILLMGKIDGELGPEKLFLLDTHLSVCSKCRAEYERFVQLKKGASEMKFKQLPEMYWDEYWNHVYNKIERGISWILISLGFILVTAFAGYQALESFFTDPEQPLILKIGTAFLVLGIIFLFVSVLREKLMVKKVDKYRGIQR
;
A
#
# COMPACT_ATOMS: atom_id res chain seq x y z
N MET A 1 -13.78 -59.02 2.59
CA MET A 1 -13.83 -59.20 4.06
C MET A 1 -13.80 -57.82 4.70
N LYS A 2 -14.89 -57.41 5.36
CA LYS A 2 -15.05 -56.05 5.90
C LYS A 2 -14.18 -55.87 7.14
N LYS A 3 -13.28 -54.89 7.12
CA LYS A 3 -12.39 -54.50 8.23
C LYS A 3 -13.24 -53.72 9.24
N THR A 4 -13.99 -54.42 10.09
CA THR A 4 -15.06 -53.83 10.94
C THR A 4 -14.59 -53.37 12.31
N GLU A 5 -13.28 -53.35 12.57
CA GLU A 5 -12.74 -52.88 13.84
C GLU A 5 -11.59 -51.90 13.59
N LEU A 6 -11.89 -50.62 13.79
CA LEU A 6 -10.89 -49.55 13.85
C LEU A 6 -10.04 -49.78 15.11
N SER A 7 -8.74 -49.93 14.95
CA SER A 7 -7.82 -50.06 16.09
C SER A 7 -7.68 -48.74 16.85
N CYS A 8 -7.24 -48.78 18.12
CA CYS A 8 -6.99 -47.57 18.90
C CYS A 8 -5.93 -46.66 18.25
N GLU A 9 -4.96 -47.25 17.55
CA GLU A 9 -3.90 -46.51 16.87
C GLU A 9 -4.41 -45.79 15.62
N GLU A 10 -5.20 -46.46 14.79
CA GLU A 10 -5.89 -45.85 13.65
C GLU A 10 -6.89 -44.78 14.10
N ALA A 11 -7.63 -45.02 15.19
CA ALA A 11 -8.55 -44.04 15.78
C ALA A 11 -7.82 -42.77 16.22
N ARG A 12 -6.65 -42.91 16.83
CA ARG A 12 -5.82 -41.79 17.30
C ARG A 12 -5.38 -40.87 16.15
N ILE A 13 -5.02 -41.44 15.01
CA ILE A 13 -4.66 -40.68 13.79
C ILE A 13 -5.86 -39.87 13.29
N LEU A 14 -7.07 -40.42 13.37
CA LEU A 14 -8.28 -39.77 12.88
C LEU A 14 -8.83 -38.69 13.82
N LEU A 15 -8.38 -38.62 15.09
CA LEU A 15 -8.88 -37.65 16.08
C LEU A 15 -8.70 -36.19 15.61
N MET A 16 -7.53 -35.83 15.07
CA MET A 16 -7.29 -34.45 14.63
C MET A 16 -8.13 -34.08 13.40
N GLY A 17 -8.24 -34.98 12.43
CA GLY A 17 -9.12 -34.77 11.28
C GLY A 17 -10.58 -34.57 11.71
N LYS A 18 -11.05 -35.27 12.75
CA LYS A 18 -12.39 -35.04 13.31
C LYS A 18 -12.52 -33.66 13.95
N ILE A 19 -11.48 -33.22 14.65
CA ILE A 19 -11.45 -31.93 15.34
C ILE A 19 -11.45 -30.77 14.35
N ASP A 20 -10.75 -30.91 13.22
CA ASP A 20 -10.66 -29.89 12.17
C ASP A 20 -11.75 -30.00 11.10
N GLY A 21 -12.58 -31.04 11.15
CA GLY A 21 -13.71 -31.23 10.24
C GLY A 21 -13.32 -31.76 8.86
N GLU A 22 -12.13 -32.36 8.74
CA GLU A 22 -11.56 -32.83 7.47
C GLU A 22 -11.87 -34.32 7.17
N LEU A 23 -12.57 -35.02 8.07
CA LEU A 23 -12.95 -36.41 7.85
C LEU A 23 -14.16 -36.55 6.92
N GLY A 24 -14.03 -37.42 5.92
CA GLY A 24 -15.17 -37.91 5.14
C GLY A 24 -16.16 -38.77 5.97
N PRO A 25 -17.40 -38.93 5.48
CA PRO A 25 -18.51 -39.51 6.26
C PRO A 25 -18.27 -40.96 6.71
N GLU A 26 -17.61 -41.78 5.89
CA GLU A 26 -17.28 -43.17 6.23
C GLU A 26 -16.32 -43.28 7.42
N LYS A 27 -15.24 -42.48 7.41
CA LYS A 27 -14.22 -42.46 8.48
C LYS A 27 -14.78 -41.85 9.76
N LEU A 28 -15.65 -40.85 9.65
CA LEU A 28 -16.35 -40.25 10.78
C LEU A 28 -17.21 -41.29 11.51
N PHE A 29 -18.02 -42.06 10.77
CA PHE A 29 -18.87 -43.09 11.33
C PHE A 29 -18.08 -44.20 12.05
N LEU A 30 -16.98 -44.66 11.44
CA LEU A 30 -16.09 -45.66 12.05
C LEU A 30 -15.45 -45.14 13.34
N LEU A 31 -14.99 -43.88 13.33
CA LEU A 31 -14.39 -43.25 14.51
C LEU A 31 -15.41 -43.04 15.63
N ASP A 32 -16.62 -42.58 15.31
CA ASP A 32 -17.70 -42.39 16.30
C ASP A 32 -18.13 -43.71 16.94
N THR A 33 -18.23 -44.76 16.14
CA THR A 33 -18.49 -46.11 16.63
C THR A 33 -17.39 -46.55 17.59
N HIS A 34 -16.11 -46.34 17.25
CA HIS A 34 -14.99 -46.66 18.12
C HIS A 34 -14.99 -45.85 19.43
N LEU A 35 -15.29 -44.54 19.37
CA LEU A 35 -15.38 -43.66 20.54
C LEU A 35 -16.55 -44.01 21.46
N SER A 36 -17.60 -44.67 20.96
CA SER A 36 -18.72 -45.15 21.77
C SER A 36 -18.32 -46.31 22.69
N VAL A 37 -17.34 -47.12 22.28
CA VAL A 37 -16.89 -48.33 22.99
C VAL A 37 -15.60 -48.08 23.78
N CYS A 38 -14.64 -47.32 23.23
CA CYS A 38 -13.33 -47.12 23.83
C CYS A 38 -13.27 -45.85 24.70
N SER A 39 -13.22 -46.05 26.03
CA SER A 39 -13.09 -44.95 27.01
C SER A 39 -11.76 -44.20 26.91
N LYS A 40 -10.67 -44.87 26.53
CA LYS A 40 -9.33 -44.25 26.40
C LYS A 40 -9.28 -43.23 25.26
N CYS A 41 -9.75 -43.62 24.07
CA CYS A 41 -9.78 -42.73 22.90
C CYS A 41 -10.78 -41.59 23.09
N ARG A 42 -11.88 -41.81 23.83
CA ARG A 42 -12.81 -40.75 24.21
C ARG A 42 -12.15 -39.69 25.09
N ALA A 43 -11.44 -40.13 26.14
CA ALA A 43 -10.71 -39.21 27.02
C ALA A 43 -9.63 -38.41 26.26
N GLU A 44 -8.96 -39.03 25.29
CA GLU A 44 -7.98 -38.34 24.45
C GLU A 44 -8.62 -37.31 23.50
N TYR A 45 -9.74 -37.67 22.87
CA TYR A 45 -10.53 -36.73 22.05
C TYR A 45 -10.98 -35.50 22.86
N GLU A 46 -11.50 -35.72 24.07
CA GLU A 46 -11.93 -34.63 24.96
C GLU A 46 -10.79 -33.68 25.33
N ARG A 47 -9.57 -34.20 25.57
CA ARG A 47 -8.38 -33.38 25.82
C ARG A 47 -8.05 -32.50 24.63
N PHE A 48 -8.07 -33.05 23.41
CA PHE A 48 -7.79 -32.25 22.21
C PHE A 48 -8.88 -31.21 21.93
N VAL A 49 -10.14 -31.52 22.21
CA VAL A 49 -11.24 -30.54 22.15
C VAL A 49 -11.02 -29.40 23.13
N GLN A 50 -10.59 -29.69 24.37
CA GLN A 50 -10.26 -28.65 25.35
C GLN A 50 -9.09 -27.77 24.90
N LEU A 51 -8.05 -28.36 24.33
CA LEU A 51 -6.91 -27.61 23.77
C LEU A 51 -7.32 -26.69 22.62
N LYS A 52 -8.15 -27.19 21.68
CA LYS A 52 -8.68 -26.36 20.59
C LYS A 52 -9.52 -25.20 21.10
N LYS A 53 -10.38 -25.44 22.10
CA LYS A 53 -11.17 -24.38 22.74
C LYS A 53 -10.26 -23.31 23.35
N GLY A 54 -9.30 -23.71 24.19
CA GLY A 54 -8.35 -22.78 24.79
C GLY A 54 -7.53 -21.99 23.77
N ALA A 55 -7.13 -22.62 22.66
CA ALA A 55 -6.43 -21.95 21.57
C ALA A 55 -7.33 -20.99 20.78
N SER A 56 -8.59 -21.34 20.55
CA SER A 56 -9.57 -20.49 19.86
C SER A 56 -10.02 -19.30 20.70
N GLU A 57 -9.98 -19.43 22.02
CA GLU A 57 -10.32 -18.37 22.98
C GLU A 57 -9.16 -17.40 23.24
N MET A 58 -7.95 -17.74 22.77
CA MET A 58 -6.83 -16.80 22.75
C MET A 58 -7.17 -15.64 21.82
N LYS A 59 -7.64 -14.55 22.41
CA LYS A 59 -7.78 -13.28 21.70
C LYS A 59 -6.39 -12.82 21.30
N PHE A 60 -6.14 -12.75 20.00
CA PHE A 60 -5.00 -12.00 19.48
C PHE A 60 -5.03 -10.60 20.11
N LYS A 61 -3.91 -10.21 20.73
CA LYS A 61 -3.76 -8.84 21.22
C LYS A 61 -3.93 -7.93 20.01
N GLN A 62 -5.03 -7.18 19.96
CA GLN A 62 -5.21 -6.16 18.94
C GLN A 62 -4.01 -5.22 19.03
N LEU A 63 -3.29 -5.04 17.92
CA LEU A 63 -2.21 -4.07 17.89
C LEU A 63 -2.82 -2.69 18.22
N PRO A 64 -2.21 -1.91 19.13
CA PRO A 64 -2.71 -0.58 19.48
C PRO A 64 -2.92 0.28 18.22
N GLU A 65 -3.99 1.09 18.18
CA GLU A 65 -4.28 2.03 17.07
C GLU A 65 -3.08 2.91 16.68
N MET A 66 -2.22 3.23 17.65
CA MET A 66 -0.95 3.95 17.44
C MET A 66 -0.09 3.37 16.30
N TYR A 67 -0.05 2.05 16.14
CA TYR A 67 0.72 1.40 15.07
C TYR A 67 0.05 1.52 13.70
N TRP A 68 -1.26 1.65 13.65
CA TRP A 68 -1.99 1.87 12.40
C TRP A 68 -1.80 3.31 11.92
N ASP A 69 -1.89 4.29 12.82
CA ASP A 69 -1.69 5.70 12.47
C ASP A 69 -0.30 5.96 11.90
N GLU A 70 0.76 5.34 12.43
CA GLU A 70 2.12 5.53 11.93
C GLU A 70 2.31 4.95 10.51
N TYR A 71 1.69 3.81 10.22
CA TYR A 71 1.72 3.18 8.90
C TYR A 71 0.97 4.00 7.84
N TRP A 72 -0.26 4.45 8.15
CA TRP A 72 -1.10 5.19 7.22
C TRP A 72 -0.64 6.63 7.00
N ASN A 73 -0.17 7.32 8.05
CA ASN A 73 0.28 8.71 7.94
C ASN A 73 1.55 8.88 7.08
N HIS A 74 2.39 7.85 6.98
CA HIS A 74 3.62 7.94 6.18
C HIS A 74 3.45 7.58 4.71
N VAL A 75 2.52 6.68 4.38
CA VAL A 75 2.37 6.16 3.02
C VAL A 75 1.34 6.97 2.24
N TYR A 76 0.11 7.10 2.76
CA TYR A 76 -0.99 7.69 1.98
C TYR A 76 -0.87 9.21 1.83
N ASN A 77 -0.69 9.94 2.93
CA ASN A 77 -0.58 11.40 2.89
C ASN A 77 0.62 11.89 2.07
N LYS A 78 1.71 11.10 2.03
CA LYS A 78 2.92 11.46 1.28
C LYS A 78 2.76 11.21 -0.22
N ILE A 79 2.10 10.10 -0.59
CA ILE A 79 1.84 9.74 -1.98
C ILE A 79 0.79 10.66 -2.57
N GLU A 80 -0.32 10.88 -1.88
CA GLU A 80 -1.39 11.76 -2.36
C GLU A 80 -0.87 13.18 -2.60
N ARG A 81 -0.18 13.76 -1.61
CA ARG A 81 0.40 15.10 -1.77
C ARG A 81 1.46 15.14 -2.87
N GLY A 82 2.31 14.12 -2.96
CA GLY A 82 3.32 14.03 -4.02
C GLY A 82 2.71 14.01 -5.42
N ILE A 83 1.74 13.12 -5.63
CA ILE A 83 1.04 12.97 -6.91
C ILE A 83 0.23 14.23 -7.24
N SER A 84 -0.50 14.80 -6.27
CA SER A 84 -1.28 16.02 -6.48
C SER A 84 -0.40 17.21 -6.88
N TRP A 85 0.75 17.41 -6.23
CA TRP A 85 1.68 18.45 -6.64
C TRP A 85 2.28 18.22 -8.02
N ILE A 86 2.57 16.96 -8.39
CA ILE A 86 3.05 16.62 -9.75
C ILE A 86 1.97 16.92 -10.79
N LEU A 87 0.72 16.47 -10.58
CA LEU A 87 -0.38 16.69 -11.52
C LEU A 87 -0.73 18.18 -11.65
N ILE A 88 -0.82 18.92 -10.54
CA ILE A 88 -1.10 20.35 -10.54
C ILE A 88 0.02 21.12 -11.25
N SER A 89 1.29 20.83 -10.93
CA SER A 89 2.42 21.52 -11.56
C SER A 89 2.49 21.23 -13.05
N LEU A 90 2.29 19.98 -13.46
CA LEU A 90 2.30 19.60 -14.87
C LEU A 90 1.16 20.27 -15.64
N GLY A 91 -0.07 20.24 -15.10
CA GLY A 91 -1.22 20.92 -15.71
C GLY A 91 -1.00 22.42 -15.80
N PHE A 92 -0.49 23.05 -14.74
CA PHE A 92 -0.19 24.48 -14.72
C PHE A 92 0.87 24.87 -15.76
N ILE A 93 1.93 24.07 -15.91
CA ILE A 93 2.98 24.28 -16.92
C ILE A 93 2.38 24.22 -18.33
N LEU A 94 1.59 23.19 -18.64
CA LEU A 94 1.01 23.01 -19.97
C LEU A 94 0.04 24.15 -20.32
N VAL A 95 -0.87 24.50 -19.41
CA VAL A 95 -1.84 25.59 -19.62
C VAL A 95 -1.13 26.92 -19.79
N THR A 96 -0.17 27.24 -18.92
CA THR A 96 0.55 28.52 -18.97
C THR A 96 1.42 28.60 -20.23
N ALA A 97 2.09 27.51 -20.63
CA ALA A 97 2.89 27.48 -21.84
C ALA A 97 2.03 27.68 -23.10
N PHE A 98 0.89 26.99 -23.19
CA PHE A 98 -0.01 27.13 -24.34
C PHE A 98 -0.68 28.51 -24.39
N ALA A 99 -1.17 29.01 -23.25
CA ALA A 99 -1.74 30.35 -23.16
C ALA A 99 -0.71 31.43 -23.50
N GLY A 100 0.52 31.30 -22.98
CA GLY A 100 1.62 32.20 -23.30
C GLY A 100 2.00 32.16 -24.78
N TYR A 101 2.06 30.97 -25.38
CA TYR A 101 2.31 30.80 -26.81
C TYR A 101 1.25 31.52 -27.66
N GLN A 102 -0.05 31.29 -27.39
CA GLN A 102 -1.12 31.95 -28.14
C GLN A 102 -1.13 33.47 -27.93
N ALA A 103 -0.84 33.95 -26.71
CA ALA A 103 -0.74 35.37 -26.43
C ALA A 103 0.42 36.03 -27.20
N LEU A 104 1.57 35.36 -27.28
CA LEU A 104 2.70 35.85 -28.09
C LEU A 104 2.37 35.79 -29.58
N GLU A 105 1.85 34.67 -30.08
CA GLU A 105 1.49 34.51 -31.49
C GLU A 105 0.53 35.60 -31.97
N SER A 106 -0.56 35.81 -31.22
CA SER A 106 -1.54 36.86 -31.52
C SER A 106 -0.91 38.26 -31.50
N PHE A 107 -0.08 38.55 -30.50
CA PHE A 107 0.60 39.85 -30.38
C PHE A 107 1.62 40.13 -31.49
N PHE A 108 2.39 39.12 -31.90
CA PHE A 108 3.40 39.26 -32.95
C PHE A 108 2.80 39.25 -34.35
N THR A 109 1.69 38.55 -34.56
CA THR A 109 1.00 38.46 -35.86
C THR A 109 0.07 39.65 -36.11
N ASP A 110 -0.40 40.34 -35.07
CA ASP A 110 -1.25 41.53 -35.20
C ASP A 110 -0.50 42.67 -35.94
N PRO A 111 -0.96 43.09 -37.12
CA PRO A 111 -0.34 44.18 -37.89
C PRO A 111 -0.60 45.57 -37.30
N GLU A 112 -1.55 45.74 -36.38
CA GLU A 112 -1.82 47.05 -35.76
C GLU A 112 -0.82 47.41 -34.66
N GLN A 113 -0.06 46.43 -34.16
CA GLN A 113 0.87 46.65 -33.05
C GLN A 113 2.17 47.34 -33.51
N PRO A 114 2.63 48.38 -32.79
CA PRO A 114 3.86 49.08 -33.14
C PRO A 114 5.09 48.19 -32.96
N LEU A 115 6.04 48.32 -33.90
CA LEU A 115 7.23 47.49 -34.00
C LEU A 115 8.14 47.59 -32.76
N ILE A 116 8.16 48.75 -32.11
CA ILE A 116 8.89 49.00 -30.85
C ILE A 116 8.38 48.09 -29.73
N LEU A 117 7.07 47.91 -29.59
CA LEU A 117 6.50 47.03 -28.56
C LEU A 117 6.83 45.57 -28.85
N LYS A 118 6.82 45.13 -30.11
CA LYS A 118 7.23 43.76 -30.49
C LYS A 118 8.68 43.47 -30.10
N ILE A 119 9.59 44.40 -30.40
CA ILE A 119 11.01 44.27 -30.04
C ILE A 119 11.17 44.30 -28.51
N GLY A 120 10.52 45.25 -27.83
CA GLY A 120 10.56 45.36 -26.36
C GLY A 120 10.09 44.08 -25.66
N THR A 121 8.95 43.53 -26.08
CA THR A 121 8.42 42.27 -25.55
C THR A 121 9.37 41.09 -25.82
N ALA A 122 9.98 41.02 -27.00
CA ALA A 122 10.95 39.95 -27.32
C ALA A 122 12.18 40.00 -26.40
N PHE A 123 12.77 41.18 -26.18
CA PHE A 123 13.90 41.36 -25.26
C PHE A 123 13.51 41.05 -23.81
N LEU A 124 12.29 41.43 -23.40
CA LEU A 124 11.78 41.13 -22.06
C LEU A 124 11.64 39.61 -21.85
N VAL A 125 11.03 38.88 -22.79
CA VAL A 125 10.91 37.42 -22.73
C VAL A 125 12.28 36.75 -22.68
N LEU A 126 13.21 37.18 -23.55
CA LEU A 126 14.59 36.68 -23.52
C LEU A 126 15.27 36.94 -22.18
N GLY A 127 15.16 38.16 -21.64
CA GLY A 127 15.72 38.52 -20.34
C GLY A 127 15.20 37.64 -19.20
N ILE A 128 13.88 37.36 -19.18
CA ILE A 128 13.27 36.44 -18.21
C ILE A 128 13.84 35.03 -18.35
N ILE A 129 13.96 34.50 -19.58
CA ILE A 129 14.53 33.17 -19.84
C ILE A 129 15.98 33.10 -19.33
N PHE A 130 16.82 34.10 -19.65
CA PHE A 130 18.21 34.15 -19.17
C PHE A 130 18.29 34.20 -17.64
N LEU A 131 17.48 35.03 -16.99
CA LEU A 131 17.43 35.12 -15.53
C LEU A 131 16.98 33.82 -14.90
N PHE A 132 15.94 33.17 -15.46
CA PHE A 132 15.45 31.88 -14.98
C PHE A 132 16.53 30.79 -15.08
N VAL A 133 17.23 30.69 -16.21
CA VAL A 133 18.33 29.71 -16.39
C VAL A 133 19.49 30.00 -15.42
N SER A 134 19.82 31.27 -15.19
CA SER A 134 20.86 31.67 -14.23
C SER A 134 20.54 31.19 -12.82
N VAL A 135 19.34 31.52 -12.32
CA VAL A 135 18.87 31.13 -10.98
C VAL A 135 18.73 29.62 -10.87
N LEU A 136 18.22 28.95 -11.90
CA LEU A 136 18.08 27.49 -11.90
C LEU A 136 19.45 26.81 -11.81
N ARG A 137 20.44 27.26 -12.58
CA ARG A 137 21.82 26.75 -12.52
C ARG A 137 22.42 26.93 -11.12
N GLU A 138 22.26 28.12 -10.54
CA GLU A 138 22.73 28.43 -9.18
C GLU A 138 22.09 27.49 -8.15
N LYS A 139 20.76 27.37 -8.15
CA LYS A 139 20.03 26.51 -7.20
C LYS A 139 20.40 25.03 -7.35
N LEU A 140 20.59 24.52 -8.57
CA LEU A 140 21.03 23.15 -8.81
C LEU A 140 22.45 22.90 -8.29
N MET A 141 23.34 23.89 -8.41
CA MET A 141 24.71 23.81 -7.89
C MET A 141 24.72 23.79 -6.36
N VAL A 142 24.01 24.72 -5.72
CA VAL A 142 23.90 24.80 -4.24
C VAL A 142 23.27 23.52 -3.67
N LYS A 143 22.23 22.99 -4.31
CA LYS A 143 21.59 21.74 -3.90
C LYS A 143 22.55 20.54 -3.85
N LYS A 144 23.56 20.49 -4.74
CA LYS A 144 24.54 19.39 -4.78
C LYS A 144 25.62 19.51 -3.69
N VAL A 145 25.94 20.72 -3.26
CA VAL A 145 27.09 21.00 -2.38
C VAL A 145 26.69 21.08 -0.89
N ASP A 146 25.41 21.28 -0.60
CA ASP A 146 24.95 21.50 0.77
C ASP A 146 24.92 20.22 1.63
N LYS A 147 25.99 20.03 2.42
CA LYS A 147 26.21 18.89 3.34
C LYS A 147 25.26 18.87 4.54
N TYR A 148 24.63 20.00 4.90
CA TYR A 148 23.80 20.13 6.11
C TYR A 148 22.30 20.13 5.83
N ARG A 149 21.88 19.72 4.64
CA ARG A 149 20.46 19.52 4.33
C ARG A 149 19.84 18.48 5.26
N GLY A 150 18.94 18.94 6.14
CA GLY A 150 18.09 18.09 6.96
C GLY A 150 18.41 18.09 8.46
N ILE A 151 19.35 18.91 8.92
CA ILE A 151 19.55 19.11 10.37
C ILE A 151 18.45 20.06 10.87
N GLN A 152 17.50 19.52 11.62
CA GLN A 152 16.54 20.30 12.39
C GLN A 152 17.25 20.80 13.67
N ARG A 153 17.20 22.11 13.94
CA ARG A 153 17.69 22.72 15.18
C ARG A 153 16.62 22.63 16.27
#